data_AF-A0A949PM11-F1
#
_entry.id   AF-A0A949PM11-F1
#
_cell.length_a   1.000
_cell.length_b   1.000
_cell.length_c   1.000
_cell.angle_alpha   90.00
_cell.angle_beta   90.00
_cell.angle_gamma   90.00
#
_symmetry.space_group_name_H-M   'P 1'
#
loop_
_entity.id
_entity.type
_entity.pdbx_description
1 polymer ?
#
loop_
_entity_poly.entity_id
_entity_poly.type
_entity_poly.pdbx_seq_one_letter_code
_entity_poly.pdbx_strand_id
1 'polypeptide(L)' 'MNALVQSYDDEIEQVLSYYKGDVRAAIEGLLKDRDFLVKEIEYASLAMSFGYSRGWKPSIIQGYAA' A
#
# COMPACT_ATOMS: atom_id res chain seq x y z
N MET A 1 21.25 -6.04 -3.91
CA MET A 1 20.76 -4.80 -3.27
C MET A 1 20.36 -5.18 -1.86
N ASN A 2 21.14 -4.75 -0.85
CA ASN A 2 20.82 -5.01 0.55
C ASN A 2 19.65 -4.11 0.92
N ALA A 3 18.44 -4.65 0.89
CA ALA A 3 17.32 -4.00 1.55
C ALA A 3 17.72 -3.88 3.03
N LEU A 4 17.81 -2.65 3.53
CA LEU A 4 17.82 -2.44 4.97
C LEU A 4 16.59 -3.19 5.48
N VAL A 5 16.80 -4.17 6.36
CA VAL A 5 15.70 -4.75 7.12
C VAL A 5 15.22 -3.60 8.00
N GLN A 6 14.33 -2.77 7.46
CA GLN A 6 13.57 -1.85 8.28
C GLN A 6 12.73 -2.76 9.17
N SER A 7 12.99 -2.68 10.47
CA SER A 7 12.14 -3.35 11.44
C SER A 7 10.77 -2.69 11.36
N TYR A 8 9.70 -3.47 11.35
CA TYR A 8 8.36 -2.92 11.45
C TYR A 8 8.21 -2.02 12.68
N ASP A 9 8.98 -2.26 13.74
CA ASP A 9 8.99 -1.40 14.93
C ASP A 9 9.48 0.02 14.61
N ASP A 10 10.54 0.17 13.80
CA ASP A 10 11.08 1.48 13.43
C ASP A 10 10.11 2.26 12.52
N GLU A 11 9.38 1.55 11.65
CA GLU A 11 8.35 2.13 10.78
C GLU A 11 7.11 2.54 11.59
N ILE A 12 6.67 1.69 12.51
CA ILE A 12 5.56 1.99 13.42
C ILE A 12 5.89 3.24 14.24
N GLU A 13 7.09 3.32 14.83
CA GLU A 13 7.48 4.47 15.65
C GLU A 13 7.53 5.77 14.81
N GLN A 14 8.01 5.69 13.57
CA GLN A 14 7.96 6.81 12.64
C GLN A 14 6.53 7.29 12.37
N VAL A 15 5.61 6.36 12.07
CA VAL A 15 4.20 6.69 11.83
C VAL A 15 3.57 7.31 13.08
N LEU A 16 3.78 6.71 14.26
CA LEU A 16 3.27 7.25 15.51
C LEU A 16 3.83 8.64 15.81
N SER A 17 5.13 8.87 15.57
CA SER A 17 5.76 10.18 15.77
C SER A 17 5.17 11.26 14.86
N TYR A 18 4.86 10.92 13.60
CA TYR A 18 4.24 11.83 12.63
C TYR A 18 2.85 12.29 13.11
N TYR A 19 2.07 11.38 13.67
CA TYR A 19 0.75 11.67 14.25
C TYR A 19 0.82 12.11 15.72
N LYS A 20 2.01 12.43 16.25
CA LYS A 20 2.22 12.90 17.64
C LYS A 20 1.67 11.93 18.70
N GLY A 21 1.73 10.63 18.42
CA GLY A 21 1.20 9.57 19.27
C GLY A 21 -0.32 9.36 19.18
N ASP A 22 -1.05 10.10 18.33
CA ASP A 22 -2.47 9.82 18.08
C ASP A 22 -2.63 8.58 17.19
N VAL A 23 -2.83 7.44 17.86
CA VAL A 23 -3.00 6.14 17.22
C VAL A 23 -4.23 6.11 16.29
N ARG A 24 -5.32 6.80 16.62
CA ARG A 24 -6.53 6.80 15.78
C ARG A 24 -6.28 7.57 14.49
N ALA A 25 -5.65 8.74 14.59
CA ALA A 25 -5.27 9.52 13.42
C ALA A 25 -4.26 8.77 12.54
N ALA A 26 -3.31 8.06 13.15
CA ALA A 26 -2.36 7.22 12.43
C ALA A 26 -3.04 6.09 11.64
N ILE A 27 -3.94 5.34 12.28
CA ILE A 27 -4.71 4.29 11.60
C ILE A 27 -5.59 4.87 10.49
N GLU A 28 -6.24 6.01 10.72
CA GLU A 28 -7.04 6.68 9.70
C GLU A 28 -6.18 7.06 8.48
N GLY A 29 -4.98 7.59 8.71
CA GLY A 29 -4.01 7.88 7.66
C GLY A 29 -3.64 6.64 6.83
N LEU A 30 -3.25 5.56 7.51
CA LEU A 30 -2.90 4.30 6.83
C LEU A 30 -4.06 3.73 6.01
N LEU A 31 -5.30 3.82 6.51
CA LEU A 31 -6.47 3.38 5.76
C LEU A 31 -6.72 4.23 4.51
N LYS A 32 -6.51 5.55 4.60
CA LYS A 32 -6.60 6.45 3.44
C LYS A 32 -5.51 6.16 2.41
N ASP A 33 -4.28 5.92 2.85
CA ASP A 33 -3.17 5.56 1.97
C ASP A 33 -3.45 4.23 1.28
N ARG A 34 -3.98 3.24 2.01
CA ARG A 34 -4.44 1.96 1.44
C ARG A 34 -5.49 2.20 0.36
N ASP A 35 -6.52 2.98 0.65
CA ASP A 35 -7.61 3.27 -0.31
C ASP A 35 -7.07 3.97 -1.58
N PHE A 36 -6.13 4.90 -1.41
CA PHE A 36 -5.44 5.55 -2.51
C PHE A 36 -4.65 4.56 -3.36
N LEU A 37 -3.82 3.70 -2.75
CA LEU A 37 -3.02 2.70 -3.46
C LEU A 37 -3.87 1.67 -4.19
N VAL A 38 -4.99 1.25 -3.61
CA VAL A 38 -5.95 0.35 -4.27
C VAL A 38 -6.47 0.99 -5.56
N LYS A 39 -6.84 2.26 -5.49
CA LYS A 39 -7.34 3.01 -6.64
C LYS A 39 -6.28 3.21 -7.74
N GLU A 40 -5.03 3.45 -7.36
CA GLU A 40 -3.91 3.51 -8.32
C GLU A 40 -3.70 2.18 -9.04
N ILE A 41 -3.84 1.05 -8.33
CA ILE A 41 -3.78 -0.28 -8.95
C ILE A 41 -4.94 -0.48 -9.93
N GLU A 42 -6.16 -0.08 -9.57
CA GLU A 42 -7.31 -0.14 -10.49
C GLU A 42 -7.06 0.68 -11.76
N TYR A 43 -6.54 1.91 -11.62
CA TYR A 43 -6.19 2.75 -12.76
C TYR A 43 -5.09 2.15 -13.61
N ALA A 44 -4.04 1.60 -13.01
CA ALA A 44 -3.00 0.89 -13.74
C ALA A 44 -3.58 -0.29 -14.52
N SER A 45 -4.50 -1.05 -13.94
CA SER A 45 -5.14 -2.22 -14.58
C SER A 45 -6.07 -1.86 -15.74
N LEU A 46 -6.64 -0.65 -15.72
CA LEU A 46 -7.40 -0.10 -16.85
C LEU A 46 -6.49 0.41 -17.96
N ALA A 47 -5.37 1.06 -17.60
CA ALA A 47 -4.42 1.59 -18.56
C ALA A 47 -3.59 0.49 -19.25
N MET A 48 -3.33 -0.62 -18.56
CA MET A 48 -2.57 -1.73 -19.12
C MET A 48 -3.37 -2.53 -20.15
N SER A 49 -2.75 -2.70 -21.33
CA SER A 49 -3.33 -3.41 -22.48
C SER A 49 -2.53 -4.65 -22.84
N PHE A 50 -3.14 -5.55 -23.61
CA PHE A 50 -2.50 -6.77 -24.10
C PHE A 50 -1.19 -6.49 -24.87
N GLY A 51 -1.12 -5.38 -25.62
CA GLY A 51 0.09 -4.99 -26.37
C GLY A 51 1.23 -4.46 -25.49
N TYR A 52 0.92 -3.85 -24.35
CA TYR A 52 1.91 -3.22 -23.46
C TYR A 52 2.43 -4.19 -22.39
N SER A 53 1.52 -4.90 -21.70
CA SER A 53 1.84 -5.80 -20.59
C SER A 53 1.75 -7.28 -20.96
N ARG A 54 1.59 -7.63 -22.24
CA ARG A 54 1.37 -9.01 -22.72
C ARG A 54 0.20 -9.70 -22.00
N GLY A 55 -0.83 -8.93 -21.66
CA GLY A 55 -2.04 -9.43 -21.00
C GLY A 55 -1.95 -9.53 -19.48
N TRP A 56 -0.79 -9.26 -18.87
CA TRP A 56 -0.69 -9.13 -17.42
C TRP A 56 -1.42 -7.86 -16.94
N LYS A 57 -2.15 -7.97 -15.83
CA LYS A 57 -2.81 -6.82 -15.18
C LYS A 57 -2.50 -6.83 -13.69
N PRO A 58 -2.15 -5.67 -13.10
CA PRO A 58 -2.07 -5.51 -11.66
C PRO A 58 -3.38 -5.94 -11.00
N SER A 59 -3.31 -6.50 -9.79
CA SER A 59 -4.49 -6.85 -9.03
C SER A 59 -4.19 -6.72 -7.55
N ILE A 60 -5.22 -6.44 -6.76
CA ILE A 60 -5.11 -6.45 -5.31
C ILE A 60 -5.00 -7.91 -4.88
N ILE A 61 -3.96 -8.25 -4.13
CA ILE A 61 -3.87 -9.54 -3.44
C ILE A 61 -4.86 -9.45 -2.28
N GLN A 62 -6.10 -9.92 -2.50
CA GLN A 62 -7.11 -10.01 -1.44
C GLN A 62 -6.68 -11.11 -0.45
N GLY A 63 -5.90 -10.74 0.55
CA GLY A 63 -5.51 -11.63 1.63
C GLY A 63 -6.65 -11.86 2.62
N TYR A 64 -7.75 -12.48 2.20
CA TYR A 64 -8.75 -13.20 3.03
C TYR A 64 -9.72 -13.90 2.07
N ALA A 65 -9.28 -15.02 1.49
CA ALA A 65 -10.21 -16.07 1.07
C ALA A 65 -10.50 -16.91 2.32
N ALA A 66 -11.74 -16.82 2.81
CA ALA A 66 -12.26 -17.76 3.82
C ALA A 66 -12.52 -19.12 3.19
#